data_AF-A0A9N9BQN2-F1
#
_entry.id   AF-A0A9N9BQN2-F1
#
_cell.length_a   1.000
_cell.length_b   1.000
_cell.length_c   1.000
_cell.angle_alpha   90.00
_cell.angle_beta   90.00
_cell.angle_gamma   90.00
#
_symmetry.space_group_name_H-M   'P 1'
#
loop_
_entity.id
_entity.type
_entity.pdbx_description
1 polymer ?
#
loop_
_entity_poly.entity_id
_entity_poly.type
_entity_poly.pdbx_seq_one_letter_code
_entity_poly.pdbx_strand_id
1 'polypeptide(L)'
;MEINITSFPAQHSLNEAPSSRETNPNHSEIQLHQLPCNINHNGKANIENYFLVNALDKKNQDMYTLIDMDRPSSRPTETLYESFFRGRRLIGRHVMLDDEYEGCIFKESYTPNKSGPLAINMEIEERRTWETSHKFHSFIVWEHNTVSLPSNNRLLSSLDWLEVANAVSDNFICLQSYVVEKYMLNFNANLGS
;
A
#
# COMPACT_ATOMS: atom_id res chain seq x y z
N MET A 1 19.14 -12.48 2.23
CA MET A 1 17.74 -12.14 2.55
C MET A 1 16.93 -12.40 1.29
N GLU A 2 16.02 -13.37 1.26
CA GLU A 2 15.22 -13.71 0.08
C GLU A 2 13.77 -13.95 0.52
N ILE A 3 12.89 -13.04 0.10
CA ILE A 3 11.45 -13.25 0.15
C ILE A 3 11.07 -13.62 -1.27
N ASN A 4 10.92 -14.92 -1.52
CA ASN A 4 10.32 -15.43 -2.76
C ASN A 4 8.85 -15.67 -2.45
N ILE A 5 8.00 -14.95 -3.17
CA ILE A 5 6.54 -15.07 -3.11
C ILE A 5 6.14 -15.91 -4.32
N THR A 6 5.53 -17.07 -4.06
CA THR A 6 5.10 -18.01 -5.09
C THR A 6 3.82 -17.53 -5.76
N SER A 7 3.76 -17.77 -7.08
CA SER A 7 2.67 -17.39 -7.98
C SER A 7 1.45 -18.30 -7.85
N PHE A 8 0.25 -17.72 -7.88
CA PHE A 8 -1.02 -18.45 -8.01
C PHE A 8 -1.27 -18.94 -9.44
N PRO A 9 -1.97 -20.08 -9.63
CA PRO A 9 -2.60 -20.43 -10.90
C PRO A 9 -3.97 -19.76 -11.04
N ALA A 10 -4.22 -19.16 -12.21
CA ALA A 10 -5.50 -18.55 -12.56
C ALA A 10 -6.62 -19.60 -12.64
N GLN A 11 -7.70 -19.40 -11.88
CA GLN A 11 -8.97 -20.12 -12.07
C GLN A 11 -9.80 -19.38 -13.12
N HIS A 12 -9.92 -19.99 -14.30
CA HIS A 12 -10.74 -19.52 -15.41
C HIS A 12 -12.24 -19.55 -15.03
N SER A 13 -12.90 -18.39 -15.07
CA SER A 13 -14.35 -18.32 -15.27
C SER A 13 -14.61 -17.31 -16.38
N LEU A 14 -15.27 -17.79 -17.43
CA LEU A 14 -15.59 -17.06 -18.65
C LEU A 14 -16.67 -15.99 -18.38
N ASN A 15 -16.34 -14.72 -18.62
CA ASN A 15 -17.05 -13.78 -19.50
C ASN A 15 -16.75 -12.31 -19.12
N GLU A 16 -16.64 -11.50 -20.17
CA GLU A 16 -16.47 -10.04 -20.23
C GLU A 16 -15.05 -9.49 -20.36
N ALA A 17 -14.86 -8.70 -21.42
CA ALA A 17 -13.60 -8.27 -22.00
C ALA A 17 -12.90 -7.17 -21.17
N PRO A 18 -11.57 -7.24 -20.94
CA PRO A 18 -10.85 -6.18 -20.27
C PRO A 18 -10.26 -5.17 -21.25
N SER A 19 -10.47 -3.89 -20.93
CA SER A 19 -9.72 -2.75 -21.42
C SER A 19 -8.22 -2.95 -21.18
N SER A 20 -7.44 -2.78 -22.23
CA SER A 20 -6.00 -3.01 -22.30
C SER A 20 -5.21 -2.06 -21.39
N ARG A 21 -4.67 -2.59 -20.29
CA ARG A 21 -3.40 -2.10 -19.72
C ARG A 21 -2.43 -3.27 -19.74
N GLU A 22 -1.38 -3.13 -20.54
CA GLU A 22 -0.31 -4.12 -20.69
C GLU A 22 0.42 -4.29 -19.36
N THR A 23 0.05 -5.33 -18.60
CA THR A 23 0.82 -5.78 -17.45
C THR A 23 2.05 -6.52 -17.94
N ASN A 24 3.23 -5.96 -17.69
CA ASN A 24 4.52 -6.60 -17.93
C ASN A 24 4.56 -7.94 -17.14
N PRO A 25 4.75 -9.10 -17.79
CA PRO A 25 4.48 -10.43 -17.23
C PRO A 25 5.45 -10.90 -16.12
N ASN A 26 6.37 -10.05 -15.66
CA ASN A 26 7.41 -10.43 -14.70
C ASN A 26 7.14 -10.03 -13.24
N HIS A 27 6.01 -9.39 -12.93
CA HIS A 27 5.62 -9.12 -11.54
C HIS A 27 4.28 -9.79 -11.24
N SER A 28 4.33 -10.96 -10.57
CA SER A 28 3.15 -11.54 -9.94
C SER A 28 2.59 -10.55 -8.93
N GLU A 29 1.30 -10.24 -9.02
CA GLU A 29 0.60 -9.39 -8.06
C GLU A 29 0.71 -10.02 -6.65
N ILE A 30 1.15 -9.23 -5.67
CA ILE A 30 1.37 -9.69 -4.30
C ILE A 30 0.19 -9.30 -3.44
N GLN A 31 -0.39 -10.30 -2.80
CA GLN A 31 -1.42 -10.08 -1.79
C GLN A 31 -0.77 -9.81 -0.43
N LEU A 32 -1.05 -8.63 0.12
CA LEU A 32 -0.59 -8.24 1.45
C LEU A 32 -1.70 -8.43 2.49
N HIS A 33 -1.30 -8.91 3.67
CA HIS A 33 -2.19 -9.09 4.82
C HIS A 33 -1.61 -8.39 6.04
N GLN A 34 -2.37 -7.45 6.62
CA GLN A 34 -2.06 -6.89 7.93
C GLN A 34 -2.88 -7.63 8.99
N LEU A 35 -2.19 -8.40 9.84
CA LEU A 35 -2.82 -9.19 10.90
C LEU A 35 -2.92 -8.37 12.20
N PRO A 36 -3.95 -8.59 13.04
CA PRO A 36 -4.13 -7.88 14.32
C PRO A 36 -3.23 -8.45 15.42
N CYS A 37 -2.09 -9.04 15.05
CA CYS A 37 -1.16 -9.67 15.99
C CYS A 37 0.28 -9.59 15.46
N ASN A 38 1.24 -9.64 16.40
CA ASN A 38 2.65 -9.72 16.06
C ASN A 38 3.09 -11.18 15.92
N ILE A 39 3.87 -11.46 14.87
CA ILE A 39 4.52 -12.74 14.67
C ILE A 39 6.01 -12.55 14.96
N ASN A 40 6.49 -13.17 16.05
CA ASN A 40 7.90 -13.11 16.45
C ASN A 40 8.79 -14.01 15.57
N HIS A 41 8.64 -13.93 14.26
CA HIS A 41 9.43 -14.65 13.28
C HIS A 41 9.38 -13.92 11.93
N ASN A 42 10.55 -13.57 11.41
CA ASN A 42 10.71 -12.96 10.08
C ASN A 42 11.29 -14.00 9.13
N GLY A 43 10.53 -14.41 8.12
CA GLY A 43 10.97 -15.41 7.15
C GLY A 43 9.84 -15.90 6.26
N LYS A 44 10.14 -16.90 5.44
CA LYS A 44 9.15 -17.53 4.56
C LYS A 44 8.08 -18.22 5.40
N ALA A 45 6.83 -18.09 4.98
CA ALA A 45 5.68 -18.77 5.57
C ALA A 45 4.86 -19.41 4.45
N ASN A 46 4.30 -20.58 4.71
CA ASN A 46 3.42 -21.26 3.76
C ASN A 46 2.00 -20.69 3.89
N ILE A 47 1.80 -19.47 3.37
CA ILE A 47 0.52 -18.74 3.50
C ILE A 47 -0.58 -19.48 2.73
N GLU A 48 -0.29 -19.91 1.50
CA GLU A 48 -1.25 -20.57 0.60
C GLU A 48 -1.94 -21.79 1.23
N ASN A 49 -1.21 -22.60 1.99
CA ASN A 49 -1.76 -23.83 2.56
C ASN A 49 -2.45 -23.65 3.92
N TYR A 50 -2.16 -22.57 4.65
CA TYR A 50 -2.58 -22.42 6.05
C TYR A 50 -3.45 -21.19 6.32
N PHE A 51 -3.37 -20.16 5.49
CA PHE A 51 -4.15 -18.93 5.65
C PHE A 51 -5.16 -18.81 4.52
N LEU A 52 -6.25 -19.56 4.66
CA LEU A 52 -7.31 -19.61 3.66
C LEU A 52 -8.21 -18.38 3.81
N VAL A 53 -8.34 -17.61 2.75
CA VAL A 53 -9.15 -16.39 2.68
C VAL A 53 -10.46 -16.71 1.97
N ASN A 54 -11.58 -16.62 2.69
CA ASN A 54 -12.91 -16.88 2.15
C ASN A 54 -13.70 -15.58 2.09
N ALA A 55 -14.54 -15.40 1.08
CA ALA A 55 -15.51 -14.30 1.07
C ALA A 55 -16.49 -14.48 2.23
N LEU A 56 -16.81 -13.39 2.94
CA LEU A 56 -17.82 -13.42 3.99
C LEU A 56 -19.20 -13.67 3.37
N ASP A 57 -20.04 -14.45 4.03
CA ASP A 57 -21.39 -14.69 3.52
C ASP A 57 -22.21 -13.38 3.46
N LYS A 58 -23.18 -13.33 2.54
CA LYS A 58 -23.98 -12.13 2.29
C LYS A 58 -24.73 -11.64 3.53
N LYS A 59 -25.21 -12.54 4.39
CA LYS A 59 -25.97 -12.17 5.60
C LYS A 59 -25.07 -11.44 6.60
N ASN A 60 -23.88 -11.94 6.82
CA ASN A 60 -22.88 -11.35 7.70
C ASN A 60 -22.30 -10.07 7.09
N GLN A 61 -22.09 -10.04 5.77
CA GLN A 61 -21.70 -8.83 5.04
C GLN A 61 -22.69 -7.69 5.29
N ASP A 62 -23.99 -7.94 5.08
CA ASP A 62 -25.06 -6.93 5.27
C ASP A 62 -25.16 -6.47 6.74
N MET A 63 -24.90 -7.37 7.70
CA MET A 63 -24.88 -7.01 9.12
C MET A 63 -23.77 -6.00 9.44
N TYR A 64 -22.58 -6.17 8.86
CA TYR A 64 -21.45 -5.27 9.14
C TYR A 64 -21.50 -3.95 8.36
N THR A 65 -22.08 -3.93 7.16
CA THR A 65 -22.24 -2.68 6.39
C THR A 65 -23.18 -1.69 7.07
N LEU A 66 -24.16 -2.17 7.84
CA LEU A 66 -25.03 -1.33 8.67
C LEU A 66 -24.32 -0.67 9.87
N ILE A 67 -23.11 -1.10 10.22
CA ILE A 67 -22.36 -0.56 11.36
C ILE A 67 -21.52 0.67 10.94
N ASP A 68 -21.18 0.77 9.65
CA ASP A 68 -20.39 1.88 9.07
C ASP A 68 -21.30 3.02 8.57
N MET A 69 -22.19 3.51 9.44
CA MET A 69 -23.22 4.52 9.10
C MET A 69 -22.63 5.90 8.75
N ASP A 70 -21.40 6.18 9.17
CA ASP A 70 -20.72 7.45 8.94
C ASP A 70 -20.09 7.55 7.55
N ARG A 71 -20.04 6.44 6.79
CA ARG A 71 -19.42 6.42 5.45
C ARG A 71 -20.46 6.75 4.37
N PRO A 72 -20.21 7.76 3.51
CA PRO A 72 -21.12 8.10 2.42
C PRO A 72 -21.29 6.92 1.46
N SER A 73 -22.55 6.64 1.10
CA SER A 73 -23.02 5.48 0.32
C SER A 73 -22.54 5.42 -1.15
N SER A 74 -21.55 6.23 -1.53
CA SER A 74 -21.07 6.38 -2.90
C SER A 74 -19.88 5.47 -3.24
N ARG A 75 -19.25 4.82 -2.26
CA ARG A 75 -18.20 3.81 -2.53
C ARG A 75 -18.83 2.42 -2.66
N PRO A 76 -18.40 1.59 -3.64
CA PRO A 76 -18.96 0.25 -3.84
C PRO A 76 -18.85 -0.59 -2.56
N THR A 77 -19.84 -1.44 -2.31
CA THR A 77 -19.91 -2.34 -1.15
C THR A 77 -18.59 -3.07 -0.98
N GLU A 78 -17.86 -2.72 0.08
CA GLU A 78 -16.53 -3.23 0.33
C GLU A 78 -16.60 -4.72 0.66
N THR A 79 -15.92 -5.55 -0.13
CA THR A 79 -15.96 -7.00 0.07
C THR A 79 -15.21 -7.34 1.36
N LEU A 80 -15.91 -8.00 2.29
CA LEU A 80 -15.30 -8.54 3.49
C LEU A 80 -14.90 -9.99 3.28
N TYR A 81 -13.85 -10.37 3.99
CA TYR A 81 -13.30 -11.71 4.00
C TYR A 81 -13.33 -12.30 5.40
N GLU A 82 -13.29 -13.62 5.47
CA GLU A 82 -13.13 -14.39 6.68
C GLU A 82 -11.91 -15.28 6.56
N SER A 83 -11.15 -15.37 7.65
CA SER A 83 -10.08 -16.34 7.80
C SER A 83 -9.91 -16.72 9.27
N PHE A 84 -9.01 -17.68 9.53
CA PHE A 84 -8.65 -18.11 10.87
C PHE A 84 -7.14 -18.12 11.02
N PHE A 85 -6.66 -17.49 12.08
CA PHE A 85 -5.24 -17.53 12.43
C PHE A 85 -5.08 -18.02 13.87
N ARG A 86 -4.35 -19.14 14.04
CA ARG A 86 -4.16 -19.80 15.35
C ARG A 86 -5.48 -20.07 16.10
N GLY A 87 -6.50 -20.51 15.36
CA GLY A 87 -7.83 -20.81 15.90
C GLY A 87 -8.68 -19.58 16.25
N ARG A 88 -8.23 -18.36 15.92
CA ARG A 88 -9.00 -17.13 16.12
C ARG A 88 -9.59 -16.68 14.79
N ARG A 89 -10.89 -16.42 14.77
CA ARG A 89 -11.60 -15.86 13.62
C ARG A 89 -11.10 -14.44 13.34
N LEU A 90 -10.91 -14.15 12.07
CA LEU A 90 -10.53 -12.85 11.54
C LEU A 90 -11.55 -12.41 10.51
N ILE A 91 -11.94 -11.14 10.57
CA ILE A 91 -12.71 -10.48 9.51
C ILE A 91 -11.79 -9.49 8.81
N GLY A 92 -11.67 -9.65 7.50
CA GLY A 92 -10.77 -8.89 6.65
C GLY A 92 -11.53 -7.86 5.83
N ARG A 93 -10.99 -6.64 5.74
CA ARG A 93 -11.44 -5.61 4.81
C ARG A 93 -10.44 -5.51 3.66
N HIS A 94 -10.93 -5.57 2.42
CA HIS A 94 -10.11 -5.24 1.25
C HIS A 94 -9.91 -3.73 1.16
N VAL A 95 -8.66 -3.28 1.14
CA VAL A 95 -8.33 -1.87 0.97
C VAL A 95 -7.64 -1.70 -0.37
N MET A 96 -8.24 -0.89 -1.25
CA MET A 96 -7.63 -0.42 -2.49
C MET A 96 -6.93 0.91 -2.21
N LEU A 97 -5.73 1.07 -2.75
CA LEU A 97 -5.10 2.38 -2.85
C LEU A 97 -5.79 3.19 -3.96
N ASP A 98 -5.81 4.51 -3.84
CA ASP A 98 -6.28 5.36 -4.94
C ASP A 98 -5.29 5.30 -6.11
N ASP A 99 -5.76 5.59 -7.33
CA ASP A 99 -4.97 5.52 -8.57
C ASP A 99 -3.71 6.43 -8.56
N GLU A 100 -3.69 7.43 -7.68
CA GLU A 100 -2.57 8.36 -7.50
C GLU A 100 -1.45 7.79 -6.61
N TYR A 101 -1.70 6.69 -5.90
CA TYR A 101 -0.77 6.08 -4.96
C TYR A 101 -0.34 4.67 -5.37
N GLU A 102 0.94 4.39 -5.16
CA GLU A 102 1.54 3.08 -5.40
C GLU A 102 2.23 2.57 -4.13
N GLY A 103 1.82 1.40 -3.67
CA GLY A 103 2.47 0.72 -2.55
C GLY A 103 3.79 0.09 -3.00
N CYS A 104 4.86 0.32 -2.25
CA CYS A 104 6.19 -0.25 -2.52
C CYS A 104 6.71 -1.04 -1.31
N ILE A 105 7.30 -2.22 -1.58
CA ILE A 105 8.01 -3.03 -0.59
C ILE A 105 9.51 -2.87 -0.84
N PHE A 106 10.22 -2.29 0.11
CA PHE A 106 11.66 -2.11 0.04
C PHE A 106 12.41 -3.24 0.74
N LYS A 107 13.56 -3.58 0.20
CA LYS A 107 14.48 -4.55 0.76
C LYS A 107 15.86 -3.90 0.86
N GLU A 108 16.44 -3.99 2.04
CA GLU A 108 17.81 -3.53 2.27
C GLU A 108 18.78 -4.49 1.59
N SER A 109 19.72 -3.94 0.83
CA SER A 109 20.82 -4.64 0.18
C SER A 109 22.15 -4.02 0.62
N TYR A 110 23.19 -4.87 0.61
CA TYR A 110 24.57 -4.47 0.87
C TYR A 110 25.35 -4.76 -0.41
N THR A 111 25.71 -3.72 -1.15
CA THR A 111 26.56 -3.86 -2.33
C THR A 111 28.01 -3.61 -1.93
N PRO A 112 28.92 -4.59 -2.06
CA PRO A 112 30.33 -4.29 -1.98
C PRO A 112 30.67 -3.38 -3.18
N ASN A 113 31.27 -2.22 -2.92
CA ASN A 113 31.77 -1.37 -3.99
C ASN A 113 32.64 -2.24 -4.90
N LYS A 114 32.31 -2.32 -6.19
CA LYS A 114 33.12 -3.07 -7.16
C LYS A 114 34.54 -2.50 -7.11
N SER A 115 35.44 -3.23 -6.47
CA SER A 115 36.86 -2.92 -6.41
C SER A 115 37.42 -3.13 -7.82
N GLY A 116 37.56 -2.04 -8.58
CA GLY A 116 38.50 -2.02 -9.69
C GLY A 116 39.91 -2.34 -9.17
N PRO A 117 40.83 -2.82 -10.02
CA PRO A 117 42.15 -3.35 -9.62
C PRO A 117 43.12 -2.33 -8.96
N LEU A 118 42.67 -1.12 -8.61
CA LEU A 118 43.43 -0.08 -7.92
C LEU A 118 43.04 0.12 -6.45
N ALA A 119 42.01 -0.57 -5.93
CA ALA A 119 41.59 -0.44 -4.53
C ALA A 119 42.38 -1.36 -3.60
N ILE A 120 43.72 -1.25 -3.60
CA ILE A 120 44.57 -1.82 -2.58
C ILE A 120 44.70 -0.72 -1.51
N ASN A 121 44.02 -0.90 -0.36
CA ASN A 121 44.15 -0.10 0.89
C ASN A 121 43.06 0.96 1.24
N MET A 122 41.82 0.89 0.74
CA MET A 122 40.73 1.69 1.32
C MET A 122 39.75 0.82 2.09
N GLU A 123 39.44 1.22 3.33
CA GLU A 123 38.35 0.66 4.13
C GLU A 123 37.08 0.55 3.27
N ILE A 124 36.54 -0.66 3.16
CA ILE A 124 35.31 -0.92 2.42
C ILE A 124 34.18 -0.30 3.22
N GLU A 125 33.84 0.96 2.93
CA GLU A 125 32.62 1.57 3.44
C GLU A 125 31.43 0.86 2.78
N GLU A 126 30.84 -0.10 3.50
CA GLU A 126 29.59 -0.77 3.11
C GLU A 126 28.47 0.28 3.01
N ARG A 127 28.07 0.64 1.78
CA ARG A 127 26.97 1.57 1.56
C ARG A 127 25.65 0.80 1.63
N ARG A 128 24.81 1.16 2.61
CA ARG A 128 23.43 0.64 2.72
C ARG A 128 22.61 1.14 1.53
N THR A 129 22.03 0.22 0.78
CA THR A 129 21.15 0.52 -0.36
C THR A 129 19.77 -0.09 -0.14
N TRP A 130 18.74 0.61 -0.60
CA TRP A 130 17.36 0.12 -0.56
C TRP A 130 16.87 -0.10 -1.99
N GLU A 131 16.34 -1.29 -2.25
CA GLU A 131 15.80 -1.67 -3.55
C GLU A 131 14.32 -1.97 -3.42
N THR A 132 13.51 -1.47 -4.36
CA THR A 132 12.09 -1.83 -4.45
C THR A 132 12.00 -3.28 -4.89
N SER A 133 11.64 -4.16 -3.97
CA SER A 133 11.47 -5.58 -4.25
C SER A 133 10.17 -5.82 -5.00
N HIS A 134 9.09 -5.15 -4.58
CA HIS A 134 7.75 -5.39 -5.09
C HIS A 134 6.88 -4.14 -5.01
N LYS A 135 5.80 -4.14 -5.78
CA LYS A 135 4.77 -3.11 -5.79
C LYS A 135 3.42 -3.75 -5.51
N PHE A 136 2.50 -3.00 -4.91
CA PHE A 136 1.13 -3.43 -4.63
C PHE A 136 0.17 -2.25 -4.72
N HIS A 137 -1.08 -2.54 -5.06
CA HIS A 137 -2.14 -1.55 -5.14
C HIS A 137 -3.31 -1.85 -4.18
N SER A 138 -3.26 -2.99 -3.51
CA SER A 138 -4.27 -3.40 -2.54
C SER A 138 -3.66 -4.25 -1.42
N PHE A 139 -4.38 -4.33 -0.30
CA PHE A 139 -4.04 -5.19 0.83
C PHE A 139 -5.29 -5.50 1.65
N ILE A 140 -5.22 -6.54 2.50
CA ILE A 140 -6.30 -6.92 3.40
C ILE A 140 -5.93 -6.57 4.84
N VAL A 141 -6.80 -5.83 5.51
CA VAL A 141 -6.68 -5.46 6.93
C VAL A 141 -7.58 -6.37 7.74
N TRP A 142 -6.99 -7.16 8.65
CA TRP A 142 -7.70 -8.14 9.45
C TRP A 142 -7.93 -7.65 10.89
N GLU A 143 -9.13 -7.90 11.41
CA GLU A 143 -9.49 -7.67 12.81
C GLU A 143 -10.15 -8.90 13.44
N HIS A 144 -10.11 -8.97 14.77
CA HIS A 144 -10.70 -10.10 15.52
C HIS A 144 -12.21 -9.96 15.67
N ASN A 145 -12.99 -10.84 15.03
CA ASN A 145 -14.46 -10.93 15.13
C ASN A 145 -15.25 -9.67 14.72
N THR A 146 -14.57 -8.62 14.27
CA THR A 146 -15.16 -7.32 13.92
C THR A 146 -14.57 -6.81 12.62
N VAL A 147 -15.28 -5.94 11.93
CA VAL A 147 -14.76 -5.28 10.73
C VAL A 147 -13.76 -4.19 11.10
N SER A 148 -12.67 -4.14 10.33
CA SER A 148 -11.66 -3.08 10.38
C SER A 148 -12.27 -1.77 9.92
N LEU A 149 -12.35 -0.76 10.77
CA LEU A 149 -12.88 0.58 10.49
C LEU A 149 -11.82 1.62 10.85
N PRO A 150 -11.80 2.83 10.23
CA PRO A 150 -10.90 3.89 10.67
C PRO A 150 -11.03 4.23 12.17
N SER A 151 -12.22 4.03 12.75
CA SER A 151 -12.50 4.26 14.17
C SER A 151 -11.84 3.25 15.12
N ASN A 152 -11.55 2.02 14.67
CA ASN A 152 -10.97 0.97 15.50
C ASN A 152 -9.58 0.51 15.03
N ASN A 153 -9.14 0.92 13.83
CA ASN A 153 -7.90 0.48 13.22
C ASN A 153 -7.02 1.67 12.83
N ARG A 154 -5.87 1.80 13.50
CA ARG A 154 -4.95 2.94 13.32
C ARG A 154 -4.34 3.01 11.92
N LEU A 155 -4.12 1.87 11.27
CA LEU A 155 -3.59 1.84 9.90
C LEU A 155 -4.59 2.49 8.95
N LEU A 156 -5.86 2.12 9.02
CA LEU A 156 -6.90 2.75 8.21
C LEU A 156 -7.00 4.26 8.48
N SER A 157 -7.03 4.67 9.75
CA SER A 157 -7.03 6.11 10.09
C SER A 157 -5.79 6.87 9.61
N SER A 158 -4.66 6.18 9.45
CA SER A 158 -3.43 6.81 8.97
C SER A 158 -3.42 7.03 7.45
N LEU A 159 -4.27 6.32 6.70
CA LEU A 159 -4.42 6.55 5.26
C LEU A 159 -5.13 7.87 4.98
N ASP A 160 -6.05 8.29 5.83
CA ASP A 160 -6.72 9.60 5.73
C ASP A 160 -5.71 10.77 5.79
N TRP A 161 -4.52 10.53 6.38
CA TRP A 161 -3.44 11.52 6.38
C TRP A 161 -2.90 11.84 5.00
N LEU A 162 -3.05 10.94 4.02
CA LEU A 162 -2.62 11.17 2.64
C LEU A 162 -3.39 12.34 2.00
N GLU A 163 -4.71 12.37 2.17
CA GLU A 163 -5.56 13.45 1.68
C GLU A 163 -5.21 14.79 2.36
N VAL A 164 -5.01 14.77 3.68
CA VAL A 164 -4.61 15.96 4.44
C VAL A 164 -3.23 16.46 3.99
N ALA A 165 -2.28 15.56 3.79
CA ALA A 165 -0.92 15.90 3.35
C ALA A 165 -0.94 16.58 1.98
N ASN A 166 -1.71 16.05 1.01
CA ASN A 166 -1.88 16.66 -0.31
C ASN A 166 -2.46 18.07 -0.20
N ALA A 167 -3.54 18.24 0.57
CA ALA A 167 -4.18 19.53 0.75
C ALA A 167 -3.23 20.56 1.38
N VAL A 168 -2.40 20.14 2.34
CA VAL A 168 -1.39 21.01 2.94
C VAL A 168 -0.29 21.36 1.93
N SER A 169 0.28 20.37 1.23
CA SER A 169 1.37 20.60 0.29
C SER A 169 0.98 21.51 -0.87
N ASP A 170 -0.22 21.34 -1.42
CA ASP A 170 -0.71 22.12 -2.55
C ASP A 170 -0.89 23.60 -2.18
N ASN A 171 -1.39 23.85 -0.96
CA ASN A 171 -1.53 25.21 -0.44
C ASN A 171 -0.17 25.90 -0.25
N PHE A 172 0.88 25.18 0.15
CA PHE A 172 2.22 25.76 0.30
C PHE A 172 2.89 26.09 -1.04
N ILE A 173 2.69 25.27 -2.07
CA ILE A 173 3.24 25.52 -3.43
C ILE A 173 2.51 26.69 -4.11
N CYS A 174 1.19 26.80 -3.92
CA CYS A 174 0.39 27.88 -4.48
C CYS A 174 0.74 29.24 -3.84
N LEU A 175 0.97 29.29 -2.53
CA LEU A 175 1.39 30.52 -1.84
C LEU A 175 2.80 30.96 -2.25
N GLN A 176 3.75 30.04 -2.45
CA GLN A 176 5.10 30.37 -2.94
C GLN A 176 5.05 30.97 -4.36
N SER A 177 4.24 30.40 -5.25
CA SER A 177 4.04 30.90 -6.62
C SER A 177 3.39 32.29 -6.63
N TYR A 178 2.35 32.49 -5.82
CA TYR A 178 1.65 33.78 -5.71
C TYR A 178 2.52 34.90 -5.12
N VAL A 179 3.39 34.55 -4.16
CA VAL A 179 4.37 35.46 -3.59
C VAL A 179 5.42 35.86 -4.64
N VAL A 180 6.02 34.90 -5.35
CA VAL A 180 7.02 35.19 -6.40
C VAL A 180 6.42 36.03 -7.53
N GLU A 181 5.19 35.74 -7.97
CA GLU A 181 4.53 36.50 -9.03
C GLU A 181 4.23 37.94 -8.60
N LYS A 182 3.78 38.17 -7.36
CA LYS A 182 3.62 39.54 -6.81
C LYS A 182 4.94 40.29 -6.68
N TYR A 183 6.02 39.62 -6.26
CA TYR A 183 7.34 40.26 -6.15
C TYR A 183 7.94 40.59 -7.53
N MET A 184 7.75 39.73 -8.53
CA MET A 184 8.21 39.96 -9.91
C MET A 184 7.42 41.06 -10.63
N LEU A 185 6.08 41.13 -10.43
CA LEU A 185 5.26 42.20 -10.99
C LEU A 185 5.58 43.57 -10.35
N ASN A 186 5.82 43.62 -9.04
CA ASN A 186 6.19 44.86 -8.35
C ASN A 186 7.63 45.33 -8.65
N PHE A 187 8.54 44.43 -9.01
CA PHE A 187 9.91 44.79 -9.41
C PHE A 187 9.93 45.46 -10.80
N ASN A 188 9.16 44.95 -11.76
CA ASN A 188 9.07 45.54 -13.11
C ASN A 188 8.34 46.89 -13.14
N ALA A 189 7.41 47.14 -12.21
CA ALA A 189 6.72 48.43 -12.10
C ALA A 189 7.62 49.58 -11.58
N ASN A 190 8.70 49.27 -10.85
CA ASN A 190 9.62 50.27 -10.29
C ASN A 190 10.87 50.55 -11.14
N LEU A 191 11.05 49.82 -12.25
CA LEU A 191 12.16 50.03 -13.20
C LEU A 191 11.73 50.83 -14.45
N GLY A 192 10.47 51.26 -14.53
CA GLY A 192 9.89 51.97 -15.66
C GLY A 192 9.57 53.45 -15.44
N SER A 193 10.11 54.09 -14.39
CA SER A 193 9.92 55.52 -14.09
C SER A 193 11.23 56.30 -14.13
#